data_AF-A0A924UFA3-F1
#
_entry.id   AF-A0A924UFA3-F1
#
_cell.length_a   1.000
_cell.length_b   1.000
_cell.length_c   1.000
_cell.angle_alpha   90.00
_cell.angle_beta   90.00
_cell.angle_gamma   90.00
#
_symmetry.space_group_name_H-M   'P 1'
#
loop_
_entity.id
_entity.type
_entity.pdbx_description
1 polymer ?
#
loop_
_entity_poly.entity_id
_entity_poly.type
_entity_poly.pdbx_seq_one_letter_code
_entity_poly.pdbx_strand_id
1 'polypeptide(L)' 'MRIPLPSAFLTRPIAHRGYHDRAAGRVENSLSAVSAAVAAGYGIEIGLQLSGGGVAG' A
#
# COMPACT_ATOMS: atom_id res chain seq x y z
N MET A 1 -4.72 -14.69 22.69
CA MET A 1 -5.29 -15.46 21.55
C MET A 1 -4.91 -14.73 20.27
N ARG A 2 -4.45 -15.42 19.22
CA ARG A 2 -4.01 -14.78 17.96
C ARG A 2 -5.07 -15.02 16.89
N ILE A 3 -5.53 -13.95 16.26
CA ILE A 3 -6.48 -14.04 15.15
C ILE A 3 -5.69 -14.49 13.90
N PRO A 4 -6.12 -15.55 13.19
CA PRO A 4 -5.46 -15.97 11.97
C PRO A 4 -5.60 -14.88 10.90
N LEU A 5 -4.55 -14.71 10.09
CA LEU A 5 -4.59 -13.75 8.98
C LEU A 5 -5.59 -14.23 7.92
N PRO A 6 -6.30 -13.31 7.25
CA PRO A 6 -7.06 -13.66 6.04
C PRO A 6 -6.15 -14.31 5.00
N SER A 7 -6.62 -15.35 4.30
CA SER A 7 -5.82 -16.15 3.37
C SER A 7 -5.10 -15.32 2.30
N ALA A 8 -5.69 -14.21 1.86
CA ALA A 8 -5.09 -13.30 0.88
C ALA A 8 -3.72 -12.76 1.30
N PHE A 9 -3.45 -12.59 2.59
CA PHE A 9 -2.13 -12.15 3.09
C PHE A 9 -1.07 -13.26 3.07
N LEU A 10 -1.47 -14.52 2.89
CA LEU A 10 -0.57 -15.67 2.85
C LEU A 10 -0.34 -16.18 1.42
N THR A 11 -1.23 -15.83 0.49
CA THR A 11 -1.23 -16.41 -0.87
C THR A 11 -1.07 -15.38 -1.98
N ARG A 12 -1.07 -14.08 -1.68
CA ARG A 12 -0.90 -13.02 -2.68
C ARG A 12 0.29 -12.12 -2.33
N PRO A 13 0.98 -11.57 -3.34
CA PRO A 13 1.96 -10.51 -3.12
C PRO A 13 1.32 -9.28 -2.46
N ILE A 14 2.14 -8.56 -1.70
CA ILE A 14 1.79 -7.25 -1.13
C ILE A 14 2.51 -6.19 -1.97
N ALA A 15 1.78 -5.18 -2.44
CA ALA A 15 2.33 -4.07 -3.18
C ALA A 15 3.11 -3.15 -2.21
N HIS A 16 4.44 -3.22 -2.30
CA HIS A 16 5.35 -2.44 -1.49
C HIS A 16 5.31 -0.96 -1.91
N ARG A 17 4.97 -0.07 -0.96
CA ARG A 17 4.74 1.37 -1.16
C ARG A 17 3.68 1.69 -2.22
N GLY A 18 2.66 0.83 -2.30
CA GLY A 18 1.64 0.84 -3.36
C GLY A 18 2.14 0.26 -4.69
N TYR A 19 1.23 0.04 -5.66
CA TYR A 19 1.59 -0.51 -6.97
C TYR A 19 2.13 0.59 -7.89
N HIS A 20 3.33 1.07 -7.54
CA HIS A 20 4.03 2.18 -8.17
C HIS A 20 4.71 1.77 -9.46
N ASP A 21 4.77 2.71 -10.39
CA ASP A 21 5.31 2.55 -11.72
C ASP A 21 5.53 3.95 -12.32
N ARG A 22 6.81 4.31 -12.45
CA ARG A 22 7.21 5.62 -12.94
C ARG A 22 6.80 5.86 -14.39
N ALA A 23 6.79 4.82 -15.23
CA ALA A 23 6.39 4.95 -16.63
C ALA A 23 4.88 5.23 -16.77
N ALA A 24 4.09 4.70 -15.83
CA ALA A 24 2.65 4.94 -15.75
C ALA A 24 2.28 6.15 -14.86
N GLY A 25 3.25 6.96 -14.40
CA GLY A 25 2.99 8.14 -13.56
C GLY A 25 2.52 7.82 -12.13
N ARG A 26 2.69 6.59 -11.66
CA ARG A 26 2.31 6.14 -10.30
C ARG A 26 3.52 6.24 -9.38
N VAL A 27 3.60 7.29 -8.57
CA VAL A 27 4.67 7.49 -7.58
C VAL A 27 4.45 6.58 -6.37
N GLU A 28 5.52 6.07 -5.77
CA GLU A 28 5.46 5.33 -4.51
C GLU A 28 4.80 6.15 -3.38
N ASN A 29 4.14 5.46 -2.44
CA ASN A 29 3.39 6.07 -1.33
C ASN A 29 2.33 7.11 -1.75
N SER A 30 1.84 7.04 -2.99
CA SER A 30 0.82 7.96 -3.50
C SER A 30 -0.55 7.31 -3.62
N LEU A 31 -1.60 8.15 -3.66
CA LEU A 31 -2.97 7.69 -3.89
C LEU A 31 -3.15 6.97 -5.24
N SER A 32 -2.37 7.33 -6.27
CA SER A 32 -2.45 6.67 -7.58
C SER A 32 -1.86 5.25 -7.53
N ALA A 33 -0.78 5.04 -6.78
CA ALA A 33 -0.21 3.71 -6.54
C ALA A 33 -1.11 2.85 -5.64
N VAL A 34 -1.76 3.45 -4.63
CA VAL A 34 -2.76 2.77 -3.78
C VAL A 34 -3.96 2.32 -4.61
N SER A 35 -4.55 3.23 -5.39
CA SER A 35 -5.70 2.92 -6.25
C SER A 35 -5.39 1.81 -7.24
N ALA A 36 -4.19 1.83 -7.83
CA ALA A 36 -3.75 0.78 -8.74
C ALA A 36 -3.58 -0.59 -8.06
N ALA A 37 -3.09 -0.62 -6.82
CA ALA A 37 -2.97 -1.86 -6.06
C ALA A 37 -4.34 -2.45 -5.70
N VAL A 38 -5.31 -1.61 -5.31
CA VAL A 38 -6.70 -2.03 -5.07
C VAL A 38 -7.31 -2.61 -6.36
N ALA A 39 -7.17 -1.91 -7.48
CA ALA A 39 -7.67 -2.37 -8.78
C ALA A 39 -7.03 -3.71 -9.21
N ALA A 40 -5.75 -3.92 -8.86
CA ALA A 40 -5.03 -5.17 -9.13
C ALA A 40 -5.31 -6.29 -8.09
N GLY A 41 -6.04 -6.01 -7.01
CA GLY A 41 -6.42 -6.99 -5.99
C GLY A 41 -5.29 -7.36 -5.02
N TYR A 42 -4.29 -6.49 -4.87
CA TYR A 42 -3.17 -6.68 -3.94
C TYR A 42 -3.44 -6.04 -2.57
N GLY A 43 -2.89 -6.65 -1.52
CA GLY A 43 -2.65 -5.94 -0.26
C GLY A 43 -1.61 -4.84 -0.46
N ILE A 44 -1.60 -3.83 0.41
CA ILE A 44 -0.76 -2.63 0.25
C ILE A 44 0.07 -2.40 1.50
N GLU A 45 1.36 -2.13 1.31
CA GLU A 45 2.20 -1.50 2.33
C GLU A 45 2.34 -0.01 1.98
N ILE A 46 2.29 0.85 3.02
CA ILE A 46 2.37 2.29 2.90
C ILE A 46 3.20 2.85 4.05
N GLY A 47 4.11 3.78 3.74
CA GLY A 47 4.85 4.53 4.74
C GLY A 47 4.08 5.79 5.16
N LEU A 48 3.93 6.02 6.46
CA LEU A 48 3.37 7.25 7.01
C LEU A 48 4.44 7.97 7.84
N GLN A 49 4.47 9.31 7.76
CA GLN A 49 5.33 10.13 8.60
C GLN A 49 4.56 11.30 9.20
N LEU A 50 4.79 11.56 10.49
CA LEU A 50 4.24 12.72 11.15
C LEU A 50 4.86 14.00 10.58
N SER A 51 4.00 14.94 10.21
CA SER A 51 4.35 16.33 10.01
C SER A 51 4.74 16.99 11.34
N GLY A 52 5.37 18.17 11.29
CA GLY A 52 5.74 18.92 12.50
C GLY A 52 4.56 19.27 13.43
N GLY A 53 3.32 19.23 12.92
CA GLY A 53 2.09 19.40 13.70
C GLY A 53 1.45 18.10 14.19
N GLY A 54 2.10 16.94 14.00
CA GLY A 54 1.59 15.64 14.45
C GLY A 54 0.54 15.00 13.55
N VAL A 55 0.29 15.54 12.35
CA VAL A 55 -0.57 14.90 11.35
C VAL A 55 0.29 13.98 10.48
N ALA A 56 -0.08 12.70 10.36
CA ALA A 56 0.57 11.78 9.43
C ALA A 56 0.20 12.12 7.99
N GLY A 57 1.21 12.25 7.13
CA GLY A 57 1.08 12.27 5.68
C GLY A 57 1.38 10.92 5.05
#